data_AF-A0A7G1I9Q1-F1
#
_entry.id   AF-A0A7G1I9Q1-F1
#
_cell.length_a   1.000
_cell.length_b   1.000
_cell.length_c   1.000
_cell.angle_alpha   90.00
_cell.angle_beta   90.00
_cell.angle_gamma   90.00
#
_symmetry.space_group_name_H-M   'P 1'
#
loop_
_entity.id
_entity.type
_entity.pdbx_description
1 polymer ?
#
loop_
_entity_poly.entity_id
_entity_poly.type
_entity_poly.pdbx_seq_one_letter_code
_entity_poly.pdbx_strand_id
1 'polypeptide(L)'
;MLNGPRYWLMNAIEKAPQGPPVIKSFGGIEMLQQATVLLSSMNPAPYTVNQVSRNTVFIFNAGEEIYELRDPEGQRWVMQTWSQVVDPNLSRADLPKLADRLNLPSGWSYQPNRLTDELRIDTTARAARVLQDDLANSYSLVMA
;
A
#
# COMPACT_ATOMS: atom_id res chain seq x y z
N MET A 1 -12.85 -11.96 3.85
CA MET A 1 -11.67 -11.16 4.22
C MET A 1 -12.15 -9.97 5.05
N LEU A 2 -11.69 -9.83 6.29
CA LEU A 2 -11.98 -8.63 7.09
C LEU A 2 -10.82 -7.65 6.92
N ASN A 3 -11.12 -6.44 6.45
CA ASN A 3 -10.15 -5.36 6.34
C ASN A 3 -10.18 -4.53 7.63
N GLY A 4 -9.54 -5.04 8.68
CA GLY A 4 -9.52 -4.38 10.00
C GLY A 4 -8.79 -3.04 10.00
N PRO A 5 -8.59 -2.41 11.18
CA PRO A 5 -8.08 -1.05 11.28
C PRO A 5 -6.74 -0.87 10.55
N ARG A 6 -6.68 0.15 9.71
CA ARG A 6 -5.50 0.52 8.91
C ARG A 6 -5.32 2.03 8.93
N TYR A 7 -4.07 2.46 8.96
CA TYR A 7 -3.70 3.87 9.06
C TYR A 7 -2.79 4.21 7.89
N TRP A 8 -3.10 5.30 7.21
CA TRP A 8 -2.43 5.71 6.00
C TRP A 8 -1.17 6.50 6.31
N LEU A 9 -0.13 6.31 5.49
CA LEU A 9 1.14 7.04 5.59
C LEU A 9 1.32 8.10 4.51
N MET A 10 0.40 8.15 3.54
CA MET A 10 0.42 9.13 2.44
C MET A 10 -0.04 10.49 2.96
N ASN A 11 0.57 11.57 2.49
CA ASN A 11 0.16 12.94 2.80
C ASN A 11 -1.06 13.36 1.98
N ALA A 12 -1.14 12.91 0.73
CA ALA A 12 -2.26 13.23 -0.15
C ALA A 12 -2.55 12.10 -1.15
N ILE A 13 -3.79 12.13 -1.65
CA ILE A 13 -4.29 11.24 -2.69
C ILE A 13 -4.90 12.12 -3.78
N GLU A 14 -4.35 12.05 -4.99
CA GLU A 14 -5.00 12.61 -6.17
C GLU A 14 -5.73 11.50 -6.93
N LYS A 15 -6.93 11.80 -7.42
CA LYS A 15 -7.73 10.87 -8.21
C LYS A 15 -7.92 11.41 -9.61
N ALA A 16 -7.67 10.57 -10.60
CA ALA A 16 -7.92 10.87 -12.01
C ALA A 16 -9.04 9.95 -12.51
N PRO A 17 -10.32 10.21 -12.17
CA PRO A 17 -11.43 9.37 -12.61
C PRO A 17 -11.45 9.26 -14.14
N GLN A 18 -11.65 8.04 -14.64
CA GLN A 18 -11.75 7.74 -16.06
C GLN A 18 -13.18 7.29 -16.35
N GLY A 19 -13.85 7.96 -17.29
CA GLY A 19 -15.22 7.65 -17.68
C GLY A 19 -16.29 8.08 -16.66
N PRO A 20 -17.56 7.74 -16.92
CA PRO A 20 -18.67 8.10 -16.05
C PRO A 20 -18.61 7.38 -14.69
N PRO A 21 -19.11 7.99 -13.61
CA PRO A 21 -19.11 7.39 -12.29
C PRO A 21 -19.98 6.12 -12.25
N VAL A 22 -19.45 5.05 -11.67
CA VAL A 22 -20.21 3.83 -11.38
C VAL A 22 -20.68 3.88 -9.93
N ILE A 23 -22.00 3.99 -9.74
CA ILE A 23 -22.63 4.09 -8.43
C ILE A 23 -23.42 2.80 -8.16
N LYS A 24 -23.32 2.27 -6.94
CA LYS A 24 -24.12 1.13 -6.47
C LYS A 24 -24.66 1.41 -5.06
N SER A 25 -25.85 0.92 -4.77
CA SER A 25 -26.45 1.01 -3.44
C SER A 25 -26.13 -0.23 -2.60
N PHE A 26 -25.69 0.00 -1.37
CA PHE A 26 -25.48 -1.04 -0.36
C PHE A 26 -26.23 -0.65 0.91
N GLY A 27 -27.29 -1.41 1.25
CA GLY A 27 -28.12 -1.10 2.42
C GLY A 27 -28.75 0.30 2.39
N GLY A 28 -29.03 0.84 1.20
CA GLY A 28 -29.58 2.19 1.03
C GLY A 28 -28.55 3.31 0.95
N ILE A 29 -27.25 3.00 1.07
CA ILE A 29 -26.17 3.97 0.94
C ILE A 29 -25.60 3.89 -0.48
N GLU A 30 -25.62 5.01 -1.19
CA GLU A 30 -24.96 5.12 -2.49
C GLU A 30 -23.44 5.14 -2.32
N MET A 31 -22.76 4.26 -3.04
CA MET A 31 -21.30 4.17 -3.05
C MET A 31 -20.76 4.33 -4.46
N LEU A 32 -19.74 5.16 -4.60
CA LEU A 32 -19.00 5.36 -5.85
C LEU A 32 -17.85 4.36 -5.95
N GLN A 33 -17.74 3.64 -7.06
CA GLN A 33 -16.61 2.76 -7.32
C GLN A 33 -15.30 3.56 -7.43
N GLN A 34 -14.33 3.27 -6.56
CA GLN A 34 -13.03 3.96 -6.52
C GLN A 34 -11.90 3.13 -7.13
N ALA A 35 -11.97 1.80 -7.03
CA ALA A 35 -10.94 0.89 -7.50
C ALA A 35 -11.53 -0.51 -7.70
N THR A 36 -10.85 -1.32 -8.53
CA THR A 36 -11.11 -2.75 -8.69
C THR A 36 -9.83 -3.51 -8.35
N VAL A 37 -9.91 -4.39 -7.35
CA VAL A 37 -8.80 -5.25 -6.96
C VAL A 37 -8.91 -6.57 -7.72
N LEU A 38 -7.88 -6.93 -8.48
CA LEU A 38 -7.77 -8.24 -9.10
C LEU A 38 -6.99 -9.15 -8.14
N LEU A 39 -7.72 -9.84 -7.28
CA LEU A 39 -7.14 -10.77 -6.31
C LEU A 39 -6.65 -12.03 -7.02
N SER A 40 -5.38 -12.39 -6.83
CA SER A 40 -4.84 -13.68 -7.27
C SER A 40 -5.33 -14.84 -6.39
N SER A 41 -5.64 -14.56 -5.12
CA SER A 41 -6.31 -15.49 -4.21
C SER A 41 -7.11 -14.75 -3.12
N MET A 42 -8.04 -15.45 -2.46
CA MET A 42 -8.82 -14.90 -1.34
C MET A 42 -8.04 -14.77 -0.03
N ASN A 43 -6.82 -15.31 0.03
CA ASN A 43 -5.92 -15.18 1.17
C ASN A 43 -4.46 -15.26 0.66
N PRO A 44 -3.97 -14.19 0.01
CA PRO A 44 -2.63 -14.22 -0.57
C PRO A 44 -1.59 -14.35 0.54
N ALA A 45 -0.59 -15.19 0.31
CA ALA A 45 0.56 -15.25 1.20
C ALA A 45 1.25 -13.86 1.26
N PRO A 46 1.88 -13.51 2.39
CA PRO A 46 2.71 -12.32 2.48
C PRO A 46 3.70 -12.24 1.32
N TYR A 47 4.04 -11.00 0.94
CA TYR A 47 4.96 -10.66 -0.15
C TYR A 47 4.49 -11.13 -1.54
N THR A 48 3.23 -11.56 -1.69
CA THR A 48 2.62 -11.86 -2.99
C THR A 48 2.07 -10.59 -3.64
N VAL A 49 2.48 -10.35 -4.88
CA VAL A 49 2.05 -9.18 -5.65
C VAL A 49 0.61 -9.37 -6.17
N ASN A 50 -0.22 -8.37 -5.94
CA ASN A 50 -1.56 -8.23 -6.48
C ASN A 50 -1.65 -7.00 -7.40
N GLN A 51 -2.55 -7.04 -8.37
CA GLN A 51 -2.85 -5.91 -9.24
C GLN A 51 -4.13 -5.21 -8.80
N VAL A 52 -4.06 -3.89 -8.66
CA VAL A 52 -5.22 -3.04 -8.33
C VAL A 52 -5.41 -2.05 -9.46
N SER A 53 -6.54 -2.17 -10.16
CA SER A 53 -6.97 -1.16 -11.13
C SER A 53 -7.53 0.03 -10.35
N ARG A 54 -6.72 1.08 -10.21
CA ARG A 54 -7.08 2.35 -9.58
C ARG A 54 -6.41 3.49 -10.34
N ASN A 55 -7.12 4.60 -10.52
CA ASN A 55 -6.56 5.78 -11.16
C ASN A 55 -6.21 6.82 -10.09
N THR A 56 -5.09 6.58 -9.40
CA THR A 56 -4.76 7.30 -8.19
C THR A 56 -3.26 7.60 -8.12
N VAL A 57 -2.92 8.79 -7.67
CA VAL A 57 -1.55 9.16 -7.28
C VAL A 57 -1.49 9.21 -5.77
N PHE A 58 -0.54 8.49 -5.19
CA PHE A 58 -0.20 8.62 -3.77
C PHE A 58 0.99 9.56 -3.62
N ILE A 59 0.88 10.51 -2.70
CA ILE A 59 1.87 11.57 -2.52
C ILE A 59 2.43 11.48 -1.11
N PHE A 60 3.76 11.46 -1.02
CA PHE A 60 4.52 11.56 0.21
C PHE A 60 5.42 12.79 0.11
N ASN A 61 5.32 13.69 1.07
CA ASN A 61 6.03 14.96 1.03
C ASN A 61 7.53 14.78 1.31
N ALA A 62 8.34 15.71 0.82
CA ALA A 62 9.73 15.83 1.27
C ALA A 62 9.80 15.98 2.80
N GLY A 63 10.82 15.39 3.41
CA GLY A 63 11.04 15.39 4.85
C GLY A 63 10.28 14.30 5.61
N GLU A 64 9.30 13.63 5.00
CA GLU A 64 8.58 12.51 5.62
C GLU A 64 9.48 11.28 5.76
N GLU A 65 9.27 10.55 6.85
CA GLU A 65 9.84 9.22 7.01
C GLU A 65 8.89 8.18 6.40
N ILE A 66 9.39 7.47 5.39
CA ILE A 66 8.71 6.38 4.72
C ILE A 66 9.35 5.05 5.11
N TYR A 67 8.61 3.97 4.86
CA TYR A 67 9.04 2.63 5.17
C TYR A 67 9.02 1.79 3.90
N GLU A 68 10.15 1.15 3.60
CA GLU A 68 10.40 0.56 2.30
C GLU A 68 10.73 -0.93 2.41
N LEU A 69 10.27 -1.69 1.42
CA LEU A 69 10.85 -2.98 1.08
C LEU A 69 11.65 -2.87 -0.22
N ARG A 70 12.77 -3.57 -0.29
CA ARG A 70 13.47 -3.87 -1.54
C ARG A 70 13.37 -5.36 -1.81
N ASP A 71 12.90 -5.72 -2.99
CA ASP A 71 12.87 -7.12 -3.43
C ASP A 71 14.22 -7.54 -4.07
N PRO A 72 14.41 -8.84 -4.34
CA PRO A 72 15.65 -9.38 -4.92
C PRO A 72 15.97 -8.81 -6.31
N GLU A 73 14.96 -8.32 -7.03
CA GLU A 73 15.09 -7.66 -8.33
C GLU A 73 15.42 -6.16 -8.19
N GLY A 74 15.55 -5.65 -6.96
CA GLY A 74 15.87 -4.26 -6.65
C GLY A 74 14.68 -3.31 -6.74
N GLN A 75 13.47 -3.81 -6.94
CA GLN A 75 12.27 -2.97 -6.98
C GLN A 75 11.97 -2.40 -5.59
N ARG A 76 11.44 -1.18 -5.59
CA ARG A 76 11.16 -0.39 -4.40
C ARG A 76 9.68 -0.43 -4.07
N TRP A 77 9.34 -0.86 -2.88
CA TRP A 77 7.96 -0.91 -2.40
C TRP A 77 7.81 0.00 -1.19
N VAL A 78 6.89 0.97 -1.24
CA VAL A 78 6.68 1.95 -0.17
C VAL A 78 5.39 1.65 0.57
N MET A 79 5.45 1.63 1.90
CA MET A 79 4.31 1.34 2.75
C MET A 79 3.24 2.44 2.56
N GLN A 80 2.06 2.05 2.10
CA GLN A 80 0.89 2.93 1.99
C GLN A 80 0.08 2.94 3.29
N THR A 81 -0.02 1.79 3.96
CA THR A 81 -0.78 1.64 5.20
C THR A 81 -0.13 0.65 6.15
N TRP A 82 -0.09 0.96 7.44
CA TRP A 82 0.13 -0.05 8.48
C TRP A 82 -1.20 -0.54 9.05
N SER A 83 -1.21 -1.76 9.61
CA SER A 83 -2.41 -2.54 9.92
C SER A 83 -2.39 -3.08 11.34
N GLN A 84 -3.54 -3.03 12.02
CA GLN A 84 -3.76 -3.65 13.33
C GLN A 84 -4.55 -4.96 13.26
N VAL A 85 -4.66 -5.55 12.05
CA VAL A 85 -5.36 -6.83 11.84
C VAL A 85 -4.64 -8.00 12.51
N VAL A 86 -3.31 -8.04 12.42
CA VAL A 86 -2.49 -9.12 12.98
C VAL A 86 -2.00 -8.78 14.39
N ASP A 87 -1.51 -7.56 14.58
CA ASP A 87 -1.08 -7.04 15.87
C ASP A 87 -1.89 -5.78 16.23
N PRO A 88 -2.88 -5.89 17.13
CA PRO A 88 -3.69 -4.75 17.57
C PRO A 88 -2.90 -3.63 18.24
N ASN A 89 -1.69 -3.91 18.73
CA ASN A 89 -0.84 -2.94 19.42
C ASN A 89 0.22 -2.33 18.51
N LEU A 90 0.33 -2.76 17.24
CA LEU A 90 1.25 -2.13 16.29
C LEU A 90 0.93 -0.64 16.21
N SER A 91 1.98 0.18 16.30
CA SER A 91 1.87 1.63 16.25
C SER A 91 2.84 2.22 15.23
N ARG A 92 2.63 3.49 14.87
CA ARG A 92 3.55 4.21 13.97
C ARG A 92 5.00 4.26 14.52
N ALA A 93 5.17 4.29 15.85
CA ALA A 93 6.49 4.37 16.47
C ALA A 93 7.32 3.08 16.32
N ASP A 94 6.67 1.96 16.00
CA ASP A 94 7.35 0.67 15.83
C ASP A 94 7.92 0.49 14.41
N LEU A 95 7.38 1.22 13.44
CA LEU A 95 7.73 1.06 12.03
C LEU A 95 9.23 1.23 11.75
N PRO A 96 9.99 2.18 12.33
CA PRO A 96 11.42 2.28 12.08
C PRO A 96 12.23 1.02 12.38
N LYS A 97 11.72 0.12 13.24
CA LYS A 97 12.38 -1.13 13.66
C LYS A 97 11.67 -2.38 13.15
N LEU A 98 10.77 -2.24 12.17
CA LEU A 98 9.92 -3.34 11.74
C LEU A 98 10.71 -4.51 11.14
N ALA A 99 11.92 -4.28 10.62
CA ALA A 99 12.81 -5.33 10.13
C ALA A 99 13.00 -6.48 11.14
N ASP A 100 13.07 -6.17 12.44
CA ASP A 100 13.25 -7.18 13.51
C ASP A 100 12.02 -8.07 13.73
N ARG A 101 10.88 -7.69 13.15
CA ARG A 101 9.58 -8.36 13.32
C ARG A 101 9.08 -9.05 12.05
N LEU A 102 9.63 -8.72 10.89
CA LEU A 102 9.19 -9.25 9.59
C LEU A 102 9.92 -10.55 9.25
N ASN A 103 9.19 -11.52 8.72
CA ASN A 103 9.77 -12.73 8.15
C ASN A 103 10.06 -12.50 6.67
N LEU A 104 11.06 -11.66 6.39
CA LEU A 104 11.39 -11.29 5.01
C LEU A 104 11.83 -12.50 4.18
N PRO A 105 11.30 -12.68 2.96
CA PRO A 105 11.80 -13.72 2.06
C PRO A 105 13.28 -13.49 1.69
N SER A 106 13.96 -14.54 1.23
CA SER A 106 15.37 -14.43 0.83
C SER A 106 15.59 -13.32 -0.21
N GLY A 107 16.59 -12.48 0.04
CA GLY A 107 16.95 -11.35 -0.82
C GLY A 107 16.10 -10.09 -0.61
N TRP A 108 15.03 -10.15 0.20
CA TRP A 108 14.27 -8.96 0.57
C TRP A 108 14.96 -8.20 1.71
N SER A 109 14.80 -6.89 1.72
CA SER A 109 15.21 -6.04 2.85
C SER A 109 14.13 -5.03 3.19
N TYR A 110 14.12 -4.60 4.45
CA TYR A 110 13.27 -3.53 4.96
C TYR A 110 14.13 -2.39 5.47
N GLN A 111 13.74 -1.15 5.16
CA GLN A 111 14.40 0.02 5.75
C GLN A 111 13.45 1.22 5.90
N PRO A 112 13.54 1.97 7.01
CA PRO A 112 13.02 3.33 7.05
C PRO A 112 13.92 4.25 6.21
N ASN A 113 13.32 5.28 5.61
CA ASN A 113 14.05 6.28 4.85
C ASN A 113 13.37 7.63 4.96
N ARG A 114 14.15 8.71 5.03
CA ARG A 114 13.62 10.07 5.01
C ARG A 114 13.69 10.62 3.60
N LEU A 115 12.56 11.06 3.07
CA LEU A 115 12.48 11.65 1.75
C LEU A 115 13.21 12.99 1.70
N THR A 116 14.08 13.19 0.71
CA THR A 116 14.66 14.50 0.36
C THR A 116 13.72 15.32 -0.51
N ASP A 117 12.94 14.64 -1.34
CA ASP A 117 12.04 15.22 -2.34
C ASP A 117 10.67 14.55 -2.27
N GLU A 118 9.63 15.20 -2.80
CA GLU A 118 8.31 14.61 -2.89
C GLU A 118 8.35 13.29 -3.68
N LEU A 119 7.77 12.24 -3.10
CA LEU A 119 7.57 10.96 -3.78
C LEU A 119 6.13 10.85 -4.24
N ARG A 120 5.95 10.69 -5.56
CA ARG A 120 4.67 10.43 -6.20
C ARG A 120 4.63 8.99 -6.71
N ILE A 121 3.67 8.20 -6.26
CA ILE A 121 3.37 6.87 -6.80
C ILE A 121 2.12 7.00 -7.66
N ASP A 122 2.32 7.26 -8.95
CA ASP A 122 1.26 7.50 -9.93
C ASP A 122 0.83 6.19 -10.59
N THR A 123 -0.39 5.72 -10.34
CA THR A 123 -0.94 4.52 -10.99
C THR A 123 -2.09 4.85 -11.96
N THR A 124 -2.15 6.08 -12.49
CA THR A 124 -3.24 6.52 -13.38
C THR A 124 -3.17 5.92 -14.78
N ALA A 125 -1.98 5.56 -15.26
CA ALA A 125 -1.78 5.00 -16.59
C ALA A 125 -1.70 3.46 -16.61
N ARG A 126 -1.59 2.79 -15.45
CA ARG A 126 -1.47 1.34 -15.34
C ARG A 126 -1.89 0.82 -13.98
N ALA A 127 -2.28 -0.46 -13.92
CA ALA A 127 -2.66 -1.09 -12.65
C ALA A 127 -1.55 -0.98 -11.59
N ALA A 128 -1.92 -0.59 -10.38
CA ALA A 128 -1.02 -0.56 -9.24
C ALA A 128 -0.59 -1.98 -8.88
N ARG A 129 0.68 -2.15 -8.52
CA ARG A 129 1.18 -3.38 -7.89
C ARG A 129 1.26 -3.16 -6.39
N VAL A 130 0.60 -4.04 -5.63
CA VAL A 130 0.54 -3.97 -4.17
C VAL A 130 0.84 -5.33 -3.57
N LEU A 131 1.46 -5.33 -2.39
CA LEU A 131 1.68 -6.53 -1.59
C LEU A 131 1.41 -6.24 -0.12
N GLN A 132 1.37 -7.30 0.69
CA GLN A 132 1.26 -7.21 2.14
C GLN A 132 2.43 -7.94 2.81
N ASP A 133 2.90 -7.44 3.95
CA ASP A 133 3.85 -8.15 4.81
C ASP A 133 3.14 -9.08 5.81
N ASP A 134 3.91 -9.72 6.70
CA ASP A 134 3.40 -10.65 7.73
C ASP A 134 2.40 -10.02 8.70
N LEU A 135 2.45 -8.69 8.88
CA LEU A 135 1.56 -7.94 9.76
C LEU A 135 0.38 -7.33 9.00
N ALA A 136 0.22 -7.72 7.73
CA ALA A 136 -0.76 -7.20 6.79
C ALA A 136 -0.60 -5.70 6.47
N ASN A 137 0.56 -5.08 6.73
CA ASN A 137 0.84 -3.74 6.24
C ASN A 137 0.90 -3.80 4.71
N SER A 138 0.38 -2.77 4.04
CA SER A 138 0.31 -2.75 2.58
C SER A 138 1.35 -1.81 2.00
N TYR A 139 1.95 -2.26 0.90
CA TYR A 139 2.97 -1.52 0.16
C TYR A 139 2.49 -1.29 -1.27
N SER A 140 2.91 -0.19 -1.87
CA SER A 140 2.75 0.09 -3.31
C SER A 140 4.12 0.07 -3.96
N LEU A 141 4.23 -0.55 -5.12
CA LEU A 141 5.46 -0.45 -5.89
C LEU A 141 5.67 0.98 -6.38
N VAL A 142 6.86 1.51 -6.16
CA VAL A 142 7.33 2.74 -6.80
C VAL A 142 7.77 2.40 -8.21
N MET A 143 7.16 3.06 -9.19
CA MET A 143 7.56 2.90 -10.58
C MET A 143 8.75 3.80 -10.88
N ALA A 144 9.72 3.24 -11.59
CA ALA A 144 10.79 4.00 -12.21
C ALA A 144 10.28 4.79 -13.42
#